data_AF-A0A962MK59-F1
#
_entry.id   AF-A0A962MK59-F1
#
_cell.length_a   1.000
_cell.length_b   1.000
_cell.length_c   1.000
_cell.angle_alpha   90.00
_cell.angle_beta   90.00
_cell.angle_gamma   90.00
#
_symmetry.space_group_name_H-M   'P 1'
#
loop_
_entity.id
_entity.type
_entity.pdbx_description
1 polymer ?
#
loop_
_entity_poly.entity_id
_entity_poly.type
_entity_poly.pdbx_seq_one_letter_code
_entity_poly.pdbx_strand_id
1 'polypeptide(L)'
;MIKPSPIFFKPIVIAAALLVLIPAQAVAKQKEFLPSLIITNEPLPQNLQRQIYSRPTQVRTIKPQEVLGDSYFKPSQTLVGRKIGNITSELARIQNSVAGLSGNLNGLERVNEGRAAEYYANIATINTQLQSGTTPGNPRLVKRLNDAEGQLETLSSSMAKLNEMAIEASNVASEASFLLEEARAAYSLSGAIEEDHVQLAQLEDAINNTLILVERVLNTISDDMTRTSTYLSSERENLRVLGLAVANGEFYGRSLAKRPFSAASAYDATLVPSAGPAAPVAPAADLSGPRPLAKIKFDRPDVAYEEPIYLAINEALKRYPDARFDLVAVTPTQGNAAQIAIESTKARRNAEKVLRTLTQMGLPHERIDLSYNKSAQAVTNEVHLFVK
;
A
#
# COMPACT_ATOMS: atom_id res chain seq x y z
N MET A 1 -14.38 9.19 55.18
CA MET A 1 -14.46 7.72 55.16
C MET A 1 -13.10 7.17 54.76
N ILE A 2 -12.27 6.94 55.77
CA ILE A 2 -10.92 6.37 55.67
C ILE A 2 -10.83 5.41 56.85
N LYS A 3 -10.56 4.14 56.59
CA LYS A 3 -10.52 3.07 57.60
C LYS A 3 -9.07 2.57 57.72
N PRO A 4 -8.38 2.84 58.84
CA PRO A 4 -7.11 2.19 59.16
C PRO A 4 -7.33 0.95 60.05
N SER A 5 -6.30 0.12 60.10
CA SER A 5 -6.13 -1.09 60.91
C SER A 5 -6.31 -0.86 62.42
N PRO A 6 -6.57 -1.95 63.17
CA PRO A 6 -5.75 -2.14 64.37
C PRO A 6 -5.33 -3.60 64.67
N ILE A 7 -4.17 -3.63 65.32
CA ILE A 7 -3.46 -4.71 66.02
C ILE A 7 -4.29 -5.16 67.24
N PHE A 8 -4.34 -6.47 67.55
CA PHE A 8 -4.83 -6.99 68.83
C PHE A 8 -3.97 -8.12 69.41
N PHE A 9 -3.87 -8.07 70.74
CA PHE A 9 -2.97 -8.75 71.68
C PHE A 9 -3.58 -10.05 72.27
N LYS A 10 -2.73 -11.08 72.45
CA LYS A 10 -2.61 -12.21 73.46
C LYS A 10 -3.75 -12.57 74.46
N PRO A 11 -3.87 -13.87 74.92
CA PRO A 11 -3.04 -14.48 76.02
C PRO A 11 -2.68 -15.99 75.83
N ILE A 12 -1.47 -16.49 76.15
CA ILE A 12 -0.90 -17.04 77.42
C ILE A 12 -1.68 -18.20 78.06
N VAL A 13 -1.09 -19.42 78.04
CA VAL A 13 -1.19 -20.45 79.09
C VAL A 13 0.15 -21.24 79.20
N ILE A 14 0.92 -20.88 80.24
CA ILE A 14 1.63 -21.68 81.27
C ILE A 14 2.24 -23.05 80.86
N ALA A 15 3.58 -23.13 80.85
CA ALA A 15 4.35 -24.37 80.94
C ALA A 15 5.08 -24.43 82.30
N ALA A 16 4.85 -25.50 83.05
CA ALA A 16 5.39 -25.74 84.38
C ALA A 16 6.75 -26.48 84.32
N ALA A 17 7.69 -26.01 85.14
CA ALA A 17 9.00 -26.60 85.35
C ALA A 17 8.93 -27.80 86.30
N LEU A 18 9.65 -28.88 85.99
CA LEU A 18 10.04 -29.89 86.97
C LEU A 18 11.53 -30.24 86.78
N LEU A 19 12.28 -30.03 87.85
CA LEU A 19 13.72 -30.18 87.98
C LEU A 19 13.98 -31.51 88.68
N VAL A 20 14.73 -32.43 88.06
CA VAL A 20 15.18 -33.67 88.73
C VAL A 20 16.66 -33.94 88.43
N LEU A 21 17.36 -34.17 89.53
CA LEU A 21 18.77 -34.44 89.76
C LEU A 21 19.38 -35.59 88.94
N ILE A 22 20.65 -35.40 88.57
CA ILE A 22 21.57 -36.40 88.01
C ILE A 22 22.15 -37.27 89.13
N PRO A 23 22.31 -38.59 88.90
CA PRO A 23 23.50 -39.29 89.39
C PRO A 23 24.36 -39.82 88.24
N ALA A 24 25.63 -39.47 88.28
CA ALA A 24 26.66 -39.97 87.39
C ALA A 24 27.01 -41.42 87.76
N GLN A 25 26.82 -42.36 86.83
CA GLN A 25 27.53 -43.64 86.84
C GLN A 25 27.99 -43.98 85.41
N ALA A 26 29.29 -44.21 85.31
CA ALA A 26 30.05 -44.42 84.10
C ALA A 26 29.64 -45.72 83.41
N VAL A 27 29.14 -45.59 82.17
CA VAL A 27 29.08 -46.72 81.24
C VAL A 27 30.46 -46.89 80.64
N ALA A 28 31.02 -48.09 80.81
CA ALA A 28 32.34 -48.48 80.34
C ALA A 28 32.50 -48.17 78.85
N LYS A 29 33.51 -47.35 78.57
CA LYS A 29 33.98 -46.97 77.24
C LYS A 29 34.27 -48.24 76.43
N GLN A 30 33.52 -48.46 75.36
CA GLN A 30 33.89 -49.43 74.33
C GLN A 30 35.34 -49.15 73.92
N LYS A 31 36.15 -50.20 73.92
CA LYS A 31 37.56 -50.16 73.55
C LYS A 31 37.65 -49.72 72.09
N GLU A 32 37.90 -48.42 71.87
CA GLU A 32 38.24 -47.85 70.58
C GLU A 32 39.53 -48.52 70.11
N PHE A 33 39.42 -49.45 69.17
CA PHE A 33 40.56 -49.95 68.43
C PHE A 33 41.04 -48.83 67.51
N LEU A 34 42.06 -48.09 67.95
CA LEU A 34 42.77 -47.15 67.10
C LEU A 34 43.45 -47.96 65.97
N PRO A 35 43.23 -47.62 64.68
CA PRO A 35 43.86 -48.32 63.58
C PRO A 35 45.36 -48.03 63.58
N SER A 36 46.19 -49.00 63.98
CA SER A 36 47.64 -48.94 63.83
C SER A 36 48.05 -49.51 62.47
N LEU A 37 48.77 -48.74 61.65
CA LEU A 37 49.39 -49.27 60.44
C LEU A 37 50.51 -50.24 60.83
N ILE A 38 50.36 -51.51 60.45
CA ILE A 38 51.40 -52.52 60.57
C ILE A 38 51.92 -52.77 59.16
N ILE A 39 53.17 -52.41 58.90
CA ILE A 39 53.85 -52.66 57.62
C ILE A 39 54.68 -53.92 57.80
N THR A 40 54.25 -55.04 57.19
CA THR A 40 54.94 -56.33 57.25
C THR A 40 55.22 -56.83 55.83
N ASN A 41 56.38 -57.48 55.61
CA ASN A 41 56.70 -58.15 54.35
C ASN A 41 56.21 -59.61 54.29
N GLU A 42 55.46 -60.06 55.31
CA GLU A 42 54.83 -61.39 55.35
C GLU A 42 53.42 -61.33 54.75
N PRO A 43 52.95 -62.41 54.08
CA PRO A 43 51.61 -62.43 53.49
C PRO A 43 50.56 -62.21 54.56
N LEU A 44 49.55 -61.37 54.26
CA LEU A 44 48.50 -61.02 55.22
C LEU A 44 47.93 -62.29 55.90
N PRO A 45 47.84 -62.32 57.25
CA PRO A 45 47.29 -63.47 57.95
C PRO A 45 45.83 -63.71 57.54
N GLN A 46 45.48 -64.99 57.29
CA GLN A 46 44.20 -65.41 56.68
C GLN A 46 42.95 -64.85 57.40
N ASN A 47 43.06 -64.54 58.69
CA ASN A 47 41.99 -64.01 59.52
C ASN A 47 41.65 -62.55 59.15
N LEU A 48 42.65 -61.74 58.82
CA LEU A 48 42.48 -60.34 58.40
C LEU A 48 42.05 -60.25 56.92
N GLN A 49 42.53 -61.15 56.07
CA GLN A 49 42.03 -61.26 54.69
C GLN A 49 40.52 -61.54 54.67
N ARG A 50 40.04 -62.47 55.51
CA ARG A 50 38.59 -62.72 55.61
C ARG A 50 37.85 -61.50 56.13
N GLN A 51 38.41 -60.73 57.07
CA GLN A 51 37.70 -59.58 57.64
C GLN A 51 37.64 -58.37 56.68
N ILE A 52 38.72 -58.09 55.94
CA ILE A 52 38.81 -56.97 54.99
C ILE A 52 38.06 -57.26 53.68
N TYR A 53 38.02 -58.52 53.24
CA TYR A 53 37.36 -58.93 51.98
C TYR A 53 36.02 -59.67 52.19
N SER A 54 35.46 -59.71 53.41
CA SER A 54 34.25 -60.54 53.67
C SER A 54 32.97 -60.02 53.07
N ARG A 55 32.84 -58.72 52.78
CA ARG A 55 31.57 -58.16 52.31
C ARG A 55 31.83 -56.99 51.36
N PRO A 56 31.33 -57.02 50.11
CA PRO A 56 31.28 -55.81 49.31
C PRO A 56 30.41 -54.80 50.07
N THR A 57 30.96 -53.63 50.40
CA THR A 57 30.16 -52.50 50.86
C THR A 57 29.25 -52.09 49.72
N GLN A 58 27.95 -52.40 49.84
CA GLN A 58 26.96 -51.96 48.87
C GLN A 58 26.81 -50.45 49.03
N VAL A 59 27.38 -49.70 48.08
CA VAL A 59 27.11 -48.26 47.95
C VAL A 59 25.60 -48.11 47.76
N ARG A 60 24.98 -47.20 48.52
CA ARG A 60 23.53 -46.94 48.45
C ARG A 60 23.16 -46.71 46.98
N THR A 61 22.21 -47.49 46.47
CA THR A 61 21.73 -47.33 45.09
C THR A 61 21.04 -45.98 44.98
N ILE A 62 21.67 -45.05 44.27
CA ILE A 62 21.11 -43.72 44.01
C ILE A 62 19.89 -43.95 43.12
N LYS A 63 18.70 -43.62 43.63
CA LYS A 63 17.49 -43.74 42.81
C LYS A 63 17.51 -42.62 41.75
N PRO A 64 17.02 -42.85 40.51
CA PRO A 64 16.97 -41.80 39.48
C PRO A 64 16.33 -40.49 39.96
N GLN A 65 15.30 -40.56 40.82
CA GLN A 65 14.69 -39.40 41.47
C GLN A 65 15.65 -38.60 42.38
N GLU A 66 16.62 -39.24 43.03
CA GLU A 66 17.59 -38.57 43.90
C GLU A 66 18.71 -37.88 43.09
N VAL A 67 18.92 -38.28 41.83
CA VAL A 67 19.86 -37.64 40.90
C VAL A 67 19.25 -36.40 40.26
N LEU A 68 17.97 -36.46 39.87
CA LEU A 68 17.29 -35.34 39.23
C LEU A 68 16.94 -34.21 40.22
N GLY A 69 16.65 -34.54 41.48
CA GLY A 69 16.34 -33.57 42.53
C GLY A 69 15.02 -32.81 42.31
N ASP A 70 14.22 -32.63 43.37
CA ASP A 70 12.97 -31.85 43.34
C ASP A 70 13.16 -30.37 42.92
N SER A 71 14.39 -29.89 42.81
CA SER A 71 14.77 -28.56 42.34
C SER A 71 14.74 -28.39 40.83
N TYR A 72 14.87 -29.47 40.04
CA TYR A 72 14.88 -29.39 38.57
C TYR A 72 13.50 -29.02 38.00
N PHE A 73 12.42 -29.39 38.69
CA PHE A 73 11.04 -29.11 38.27
C PHE A 73 10.41 -27.89 38.95
N LYS A 74 11.16 -27.14 39.78
CA LYS A 74 10.64 -25.93 40.40
C LYS A 74 10.80 -24.76 39.43
N PRO A 75 9.73 -24.03 39.07
CA PRO A 75 9.84 -22.84 38.25
C PRO A 75 10.74 -21.83 38.97
N SER A 76 11.99 -21.75 38.52
CA SER A 76 12.94 -20.81 39.09
C SER A 76 12.74 -19.45 38.41
N GLN A 77 12.77 -18.38 39.19
CA GLN A 77 12.67 -17.01 38.64
C GLN A 77 14.02 -16.63 38.03
N THR A 78 14.30 -17.10 36.82
CA THR A 78 15.51 -16.73 36.08
C THR A 78 15.40 -15.28 35.58
N LEU A 79 16.54 -14.63 35.38
CA LEU A 79 16.58 -13.30 34.75
C LEU A 79 16.05 -13.36 33.31
N VAL A 80 16.38 -14.44 32.60
CA VAL A 80 15.93 -14.71 31.23
C VAL A 80 14.42 -14.93 31.19
N GLY A 81 13.85 -15.69 32.12
CA GLY A 81 12.39 -15.88 32.24
C GLY A 81 11.63 -14.57 32.40
N ARG A 82 12.15 -13.61 33.18
CA ARG A 82 11.56 -12.26 33.25
C ARG A 82 11.64 -11.51 31.92
N LYS A 83 12.75 -11.64 31.19
CA LYS A 83 12.92 -11.05 29.87
C LYS A 83 11.95 -11.65 28.86
N ILE A 84 11.82 -12.98 28.83
CA ILE A 84 10.82 -13.71 28.03
C ILE A 84 9.41 -13.19 28.34
N GLY A 85 9.07 -12.99 29.61
CA GLY A 85 7.79 -12.39 30.01
C GLY A 85 7.54 -10.99 29.42
N ASN A 86 8.57 -10.15 29.34
CA ASN A 86 8.45 -8.84 28.71
C ASN A 86 8.28 -8.97 27.18
N ILE A 87 9.13 -9.76 26.52
CA ILE A 87 9.11 -9.95 25.07
C ILE A 87 7.77 -10.56 24.63
N THR A 88 7.24 -11.53 25.38
CA THR A 88 5.90 -12.11 25.10
C THR A 88 4.78 -11.08 25.21
N SER A 89 4.85 -10.17 26.20
CA SER A 89 3.86 -9.10 26.34
C SER A 89 3.92 -8.09 25.19
N GLU A 90 5.12 -7.78 24.71
CA GLU A 90 5.33 -6.87 23.58
C GLU A 90 4.93 -7.53 22.25
N LEU A 91 5.25 -8.81 22.07
CA LEU A 91 4.77 -9.62 20.94
C LEU A 91 3.25 -9.63 20.89
N ALA A 92 2.57 -9.80 22.03
CA ALA A 92 1.11 -9.77 22.08
C ALA A 92 0.55 -8.39 21.67
N ARG A 93 1.22 -7.29 22.04
CA ARG A 93 0.84 -5.94 21.59
C ARG A 93 0.98 -5.80 20.08
N ILE A 94 2.13 -6.20 19.53
CA ILE A 94 2.40 -6.18 18.09
C ILE A 94 1.37 -7.02 17.33
N GLN A 95 1.09 -8.24 17.80
CA GLN A 95 0.08 -9.12 17.20
C GLN A 95 -1.31 -8.49 17.18
N ASN A 96 -1.70 -7.79 18.26
CA ASN A 96 -2.96 -7.06 18.31
C ASN A 96 -2.99 -5.89 17.32
N SER A 97 -1.89 -5.14 17.19
CA SER A 97 -1.76 -4.06 16.19
C SER A 97 -1.87 -4.61 14.76
N VAL A 98 -1.20 -5.73 14.45
CA VAL A 98 -1.28 -6.38 13.13
C VAL A 98 -2.69 -6.89 12.84
N ALA A 99 -3.36 -7.51 13.82
CA ALA A 99 -4.74 -7.95 13.69
C ALA A 99 -5.69 -6.75 13.46
N GLY A 100 -5.45 -5.64 14.15
CA GLY A 100 -6.16 -4.37 13.96
C GLY A 100 -5.98 -3.80 12.55
N LEU A 101 -4.73 -3.69 12.09
CA LEU A 101 -4.39 -3.26 10.73
C LEU A 101 -5.07 -4.12 9.67
N SER A 102 -5.00 -5.45 9.81
CA SER A 102 -5.67 -6.38 8.89
C SER A 102 -7.19 -6.21 8.92
N GLY A 103 -7.80 -6.07 10.11
CA GLY A 103 -9.23 -5.82 10.25
C GLY A 103 -9.68 -4.50 9.61
N ASN A 104 -8.90 -3.44 9.79
CA ASN A 104 -9.15 -2.12 9.21
C ASN A 104 -9.02 -2.15 7.69
N LEU A 105 -7.99 -2.81 7.16
CA LEU A 105 -7.78 -3.00 5.72
C LEU A 105 -8.96 -3.74 5.08
N ASN A 106 -9.33 -4.93 5.60
CA ASN A 106 -10.48 -5.69 5.11
C ASN A 106 -11.81 -4.92 5.24
N GLY A 107 -11.92 -4.04 6.25
CA GLY A 107 -13.05 -3.13 6.41
C GLY A 107 -13.09 -2.06 5.32
N LEU A 108 -11.94 -1.45 5.04
CA LEU A 108 -11.80 -0.41 4.03
C LEU A 108 -12.04 -0.95 2.62
N GLU A 109 -11.53 -2.15 2.30
CA GLU A 109 -11.78 -2.82 1.02
C GLU A 109 -13.26 -3.02 0.76
N ARG A 110 -14.02 -3.58 1.73
CA ARG A 110 -15.48 -3.74 1.60
C ARG A 110 -16.21 -2.43 1.39
N VAL A 111 -15.78 -1.37 2.07
CA VAL A 111 -16.34 -0.02 1.88
C VAL A 111 -16.04 0.52 0.49
N ASN A 112 -14.82 0.31 -0.02
CA ASN A 112 -14.42 0.72 -1.36
C ASN A 112 -15.18 -0.05 -2.44
N GLU A 113 -15.34 -1.36 -2.28
CA GLU A 113 -16.14 -2.20 -3.18
C GLU A 113 -17.59 -1.75 -3.24
N GLY A 114 -18.22 -1.47 -2.09
CA GLY A 114 -19.58 -0.96 -2.03
C GLY A 114 -19.73 0.37 -2.78
N ARG A 115 -18.80 1.32 -2.56
CA ARG A 115 -18.81 2.62 -3.26
C ARG A 115 -18.57 2.48 -4.76
N ALA A 116 -17.68 1.58 -5.18
CA ALA A 116 -17.45 1.30 -6.60
C ALA A 116 -18.70 0.71 -7.26
N ALA A 117 -19.41 -0.19 -6.58
CA ALA A 117 -20.66 -0.77 -7.08
C ALA A 117 -21.75 0.30 -7.27
N GLU A 118 -21.93 1.19 -6.28
CA GLU A 118 -22.88 2.29 -6.41
C GLU A 118 -22.49 3.29 -7.52
N TYR A 119 -21.19 3.57 -7.67
CA TYR A 119 -20.63 4.38 -8.76
C TYR A 119 -21.00 3.79 -10.12
N TYR A 120 -20.71 2.51 -10.33
CA TYR A 120 -21.05 1.86 -11.60
C TYR A 120 -22.56 1.79 -11.85
N ALA A 121 -23.38 1.66 -10.81
CA ALA A 121 -24.83 1.74 -10.94
C ALA A 121 -25.30 3.13 -11.43
N ASN A 122 -24.69 4.21 -10.93
CA ASN A 122 -24.95 5.58 -11.38
C ASN A 122 -24.49 5.78 -12.83
N ILE A 123 -23.27 5.37 -13.18
CA ILE A 123 -22.74 5.45 -14.54
C ILE A 123 -23.60 4.65 -15.53
N ALA A 124 -24.01 3.43 -15.18
CA ALA A 124 -24.87 2.61 -16.02
C ALA A 124 -26.23 3.27 -16.26
N THR A 125 -26.81 3.87 -15.21
CA THR A 125 -28.07 4.62 -15.33
C THR A 125 -27.90 5.84 -16.25
N ILE A 126 -26.80 6.57 -16.13
CA ILE A 126 -26.53 7.74 -16.98
C ILE A 126 -26.34 7.29 -18.43
N ASN A 127 -25.50 6.28 -18.67
CA ASN A 127 -25.23 5.76 -20.01
C ASN A 127 -26.48 5.23 -20.71
N THR A 128 -27.33 4.48 -20.01
CA THR A 128 -28.60 3.97 -20.58
C THR A 128 -29.54 5.10 -20.99
N GLN A 129 -29.64 6.15 -20.17
CA GLN A 129 -30.44 7.34 -20.48
C GLN A 129 -29.86 8.12 -21.66
N LEU A 130 -28.55 8.38 -21.67
CA LEU A 130 -27.87 9.08 -22.77
C LEU A 130 -27.93 8.31 -24.10
N GLN A 131 -27.95 6.97 -24.07
CA GLN A 131 -28.13 6.15 -25.27
C GLN A 131 -29.53 6.29 -25.88
N SER A 132 -30.56 6.52 -25.06
CA SER A 132 -31.91 6.82 -25.53
C SER A 132 -32.05 8.28 -25.99
N GLY A 133 -31.05 9.11 -25.71
CA GLY A 133 -31.10 10.56 -25.86
C GLY A 133 -31.87 11.21 -24.70
N THR A 134 -31.35 12.31 -24.17
CA THR A 134 -32.02 13.08 -23.12
C THR A 134 -32.00 14.57 -23.45
N THR A 135 -32.81 15.36 -22.74
CA THR A 135 -32.71 16.82 -22.84
C THR A 135 -31.34 17.30 -22.33
N PRO A 136 -30.68 18.23 -23.05
CA PRO A 136 -29.45 18.86 -22.57
C PRO A 136 -29.60 19.35 -21.13
N GLY A 137 -28.67 18.97 -20.25
CA GLY A 137 -28.67 19.41 -18.84
C GLY A 137 -29.76 18.81 -17.97
N ASN A 138 -30.23 17.58 -18.25
CA ASN A 138 -31.25 16.90 -17.44
C ASN A 138 -30.85 16.86 -15.94
N PRO A 139 -31.63 17.49 -15.03
CA PRO A 139 -31.25 17.60 -13.61
C PRO A 139 -31.18 16.24 -12.90
N ARG A 140 -31.90 15.22 -13.38
CA ARG A 140 -31.82 13.86 -12.82
C ARG A 140 -30.47 13.21 -13.11
N LEU A 141 -29.92 13.44 -14.30
CA LEU A 141 -28.60 12.93 -14.68
C LEU A 141 -27.49 13.72 -14.01
N VAL A 142 -27.64 15.04 -13.91
CA VAL A 142 -26.70 15.89 -13.14
C VAL A 142 -26.62 15.44 -11.69
N LYS A 143 -27.77 15.16 -11.05
CA LYS A 143 -27.76 14.61 -9.68
C LYS A 143 -26.98 13.30 -9.58
N ARG A 144 -27.24 12.34 -10.48
CA ARG A 144 -26.54 11.04 -10.50
C ARG A 144 -25.04 11.18 -10.77
N LEU A 145 -24.65 12.16 -11.58
CA LEU A 145 -23.26 12.49 -11.84
C LEU A 145 -22.60 13.04 -10.58
N ASN A 146 -23.25 13.97 -9.86
CA ASN A 146 -22.76 14.48 -8.58
C ASN A 146 -22.66 13.36 -7.53
N ASP A 147 -23.62 12.42 -7.48
CA ASP A 147 -23.56 11.25 -6.60
C ASP A 147 -22.33 10.37 -6.93
N ALA A 148 -22.04 10.16 -8.23
CA ALA A 148 -20.87 9.42 -8.70
C ALA A 148 -19.55 10.15 -8.39
N GLU A 149 -19.50 11.47 -8.53
CA GLU A 149 -18.35 12.28 -8.11
C GLU A 149 -18.08 12.16 -6.61
N GLY A 150 -19.13 12.22 -5.79
CA GLY A 150 -19.02 12.05 -4.34
C GLY A 150 -18.48 10.67 -3.94
N GLN A 151 -18.89 9.62 -4.66
CA GLN A 151 -18.35 8.26 -4.47
C GLN A 151 -16.85 8.21 -4.77
N LEU A 152 -16.40 8.77 -5.91
CA LEU A 152 -14.98 8.85 -6.23
C LEU A 152 -14.19 9.69 -5.24
N GLU A 153 -14.75 10.79 -4.72
CA GLU A 153 -14.08 11.58 -3.68
C GLU A 153 -13.91 10.80 -2.39
N THR A 154 -14.90 9.98 -2.04
CA THR A 154 -14.78 9.13 -0.86
C THR A 154 -13.76 7.99 -1.08
N LEU A 155 -13.65 7.43 -2.29
CA LEU A 155 -12.51 6.56 -2.65
C LEU A 155 -11.17 7.30 -2.54
N SER A 156 -11.11 8.55 -2.99
CA SER A 156 -9.91 9.41 -2.86
C SER A 156 -9.50 9.58 -1.38
N SER A 157 -10.46 9.83 -0.49
CA SER A 157 -10.20 9.89 0.96
C SER A 157 -9.69 8.56 1.54
N SER A 158 -10.02 7.44 0.90
CA SER A 158 -9.58 6.11 1.33
C SER A 158 -8.10 5.89 1.03
N MET A 159 -7.56 6.54 -0.01
CA MET A 159 -6.11 6.56 -0.28
C MET A 159 -5.31 7.22 0.85
N ALA A 160 -5.85 8.27 1.49
CA ALA A 160 -5.22 8.88 2.65
C ALA A 160 -5.17 7.92 3.84
N LYS A 161 -6.25 7.15 4.07
CA LYS A 161 -6.30 6.11 5.11
C LYS A 161 -5.33 4.95 4.83
N LEU A 162 -5.21 4.53 3.56
CA LEU A 162 -4.22 3.52 3.17
C LEU A 162 -2.80 4.00 3.48
N ASN A 163 -2.48 5.26 3.19
CA ASN A 163 -1.17 5.84 3.52
C ASN A 163 -0.92 5.89 5.03
N GLU A 164 -1.93 6.25 5.83
CA GLU A 164 -1.84 6.20 7.30
C GLU A 164 -1.57 4.78 7.82
N MET A 165 -2.32 3.78 7.32
CA MET A 165 -2.11 2.38 7.68
C MET A 165 -0.74 1.86 7.22
N ALA A 166 -0.20 2.34 6.09
CA ALA A 166 1.15 1.99 5.63
C ALA A 166 2.22 2.50 6.61
N ILE A 167 2.06 3.73 7.11
CA ILE A 167 2.97 4.31 8.11
C ILE A 167 2.88 3.54 9.43
N GLU A 168 1.68 3.24 9.89
CA GLU A 168 1.47 2.43 11.10
C GLU A 168 2.09 1.04 10.97
N ALA A 169 1.87 0.34 9.85
CA ALA A 169 2.46 -0.96 9.59
C ALA A 169 4.00 -0.92 9.53
N SER A 170 4.59 0.15 9.01
CA SER A 170 6.05 0.37 9.00
C SER A 170 6.62 0.54 10.42
N ASN A 171 5.89 1.25 11.29
CA ASN A 171 6.27 1.39 12.71
C ASN A 171 6.21 0.03 13.42
N VAL A 172 5.13 -0.72 13.22
CA VAL A 172 4.97 -2.08 13.78
C VAL A 172 6.05 -3.04 13.26
N ALA A 173 6.47 -2.92 11.99
CA ALA A 173 7.57 -3.71 11.43
C ALA A 173 8.89 -3.42 12.15
N SER A 174 9.15 -2.14 12.45
CA SER A 174 10.35 -1.68 13.17
C SER A 174 10.34 -2.20 14.61
N GLU A 175 9.19 -2.14 15.29
CA GLU A 175 9.00 -2.71 16.63
C GLU A 175 9.22 -4.23 16.64
N ALA A 176 8.67 -4.96 15.67
CA ALA A 176 8.87 -6.41 15.55
C ALA A 176 10.33 -6.78 15.28
N SER A 177 11.03 -5.99 14.47
CA SER A 177 12.46 -6.19 14.18
C SER A 177 13.32 -5.95 15.43
N PHE A 178 13.02 -4.91 16.20
CA PHE A 178 13.67 -4.66 17.48
C PHE A 178 13.44 -5.79 18.48
N LEU A 179 12.19 -6.28 18.56
CA LEU A 179 11.82 -7.40 19.42
C LEU A 179 12.59 -8.69 19.07
N LEU A 180 12.80 -8.96 17.78
CA LEU A 180 13.58 -10.09 17.30
C LEU A 180 15.04 -10.01 17.73
N GLU A 181 15.66 -8.83 17.61
CA GLU A 181 17.02 -8.60 18.08
C GLU A 181 17.11 -8.74 19.61
N GLU A 182 16.11 -8.26 20.33
CA GLU A 182 15.99 -8.39 21.78
C GLU A 182 15.87 -9.86 22.22
N ALA A 183 15.11 -10.68 21.48
CA ALA A 183 15.01 -12.12 21.71
C ALA A 183 16.35 -12.83 21.43
N ARG A 184 17.06 -12.46 20.37
CA ARG A 184 18.41 -12.98 20.06
C ARG A 184 19.43 -12.64 21.12
N ALA A 185 19.41 -11.39 21.62
CA ALA A 185 20.27 -10.96 22.71
C ALA A 185 20.01 -11.75 24.01
N ALA A 186 18.77 -12.15 24.27
CA ALA A 186 18.41 -12.91 25.48
C ALA A 186 19.12 -14.28 25.56
N TYR A 187 19.47 -14.91 24.43
CA TYR A 187 20.24 -16.16 24.42
C TYR A 187 21.64 -16.03 25.02
N SER A 188 22.24 -14.84 24.94
CA SER A 188 23.58 -14.57 25.47
C SER A 188 23.62 -14.29 26.97
N LEU A 189 22.45 -14.19 27.63
CA LEU A 189 22.38 -13.86 29.04
C LEU A 189 22.74 -15.08 29.90
N SER A 190 23.72 -14.91 30.78
CA SER A 190 24.16 -15.97 31.69
C SER A 190 23.12 -16.27 32.78
N GLY A 191 23.00 -17.54 33.17
CA GLY A 191 22.05 -18.01 34.18
C GLY A 191 20.67 -18.42 33.62
N ALA A 192 20.59 -18.70 32.32
CA ALA A 192 19.45 -19.34 31.67
C ALA A 192 19.39 -20.84 32.00
N ILE A 193 18.21 -21.43 31.91
CA ILE A 193 17.98 -22.88 32.01
C ILE A 193 17.48 -23.39 30.65
N GLU A 194 17.59 -24.68 30.38
CA GLU A 194 17.15 -25.32 29.14
C GLU A 194 15.69 -24.99 28.79
N GLU A 195 14.79 -24.89 29.77
CA GLU A 195 13.39 -24.52 29.52
C GLU A 195 13.24 -23.10 28.98
N ASP A 196 14.07 -22.15 29.42
CA ASP A 196 14.06 -20.77 28.92
C ASP A 196 14.51 -20.72 27.45
N HIS A 197 15.49 -21.53 27.07
CA HIS A 197 15.96 -21.62 25.68
C HIS A 197 14.88 -22.17 24.75
N VAL A 198 14.13 -23.18 25.19
CA VAL A 198 12.99 -23.71 24.42
C VAL A 198 11.91 -22.64 24.24
N GLN A 199 11.61 -21.87 25.29
CA GLN A 199 10.65 -20.76 25.20
C GLN A 199 11.13 -19.65 24.27
N LEU A 200 12.41 -19.27 24.34
CA LEU A 200 12.99 -18.28 23.42
C LEU A 200 12.93 -18.73 21.96
N ALA A 201 13.16 -20.02 21.68
CA ALA A 201 13.07 -20.55 20.32
C ALA A 201 11.65 -20.44 19.76
N GLN A 202 10.64 -20.84 20.55
CA GLN A 202 9.24 -20.68 20.18
C GLN A 202 8.86 -19.21 19.96
N LEU A 203 9.40 -18.32 20.80
CA LEU A 203 9.14 -16.91 20.71
C LEU A 203 9.78 -16.32 19.44
N GLU A 204 11.03 -16.66 19.13
CA GLU A 204 11.70 -16.24 17.89
C GLU A 204 10.91 -16.68 16.65
N ASP A 205 10.41 -17.91 16.61
CA ASP A 205 9.54 -18.40 15.53
C ASP A 205 8.24 -17.58 15.42
N ALA A 206 7.62 -17.25 16.57
CA ALA A 206 6.42 -16.44 16.60
C ALA A 206 6.69 -14.99 16.12
N ILE A 207 7.82 -14.37 16.50
CA ILE A 207 8.21 -13.05 16.01
C ILE A 207 8.46 -13.09 14.50
N ASN A 208 9.21 -14.07 14.01
CA ASN A 208 9.47 -14.25 12.57
C ASN A 208 8.16 -14.37 11.77
N ASN A 209 7.20 -15.14 12.28
CA ASN A 209 5.87 -15.24 11.67
C ASN A 209 5.15 -13.87 11.65
N THR A 210 5.16 -13.14 12.78
CA THR A 210 4.54 -11.80 12.80
C THR A 210 5.18 -10.83 11.83
N LEU A 211 6.51 -10.90 11.64
CA LEU A 211 7.22 -10.06 10.68
C LEU A 211 6.76 -10.34 9.23
N ILE A 212 6.60 -11.61 8.87
CA ILE A 212 6.05 -12.01 7.55
C ILE A 212 4.61 -11.49 7.38
N LEU A 213 3.79 -11.53 8.44
CA LEU A 213 2.43 -10.98 8.39
C LEU A 213 2.42 -9.47 8.18
N VAL A 214 3.30 -8.73 8.87
CA VAL A 214 3.45 -7.28 8.69
C VAL A 214 3.89 -6.95 7.26
N GLU A 215 4.87 -7.67 6.71
CA GLU A 215 5.31 -7.51 5.32
C GLU A 215 4.17 -7.79 4.32
N ARG A 216 3.36 -8.82 4.57
CA ARG A 216 2.18 -9.11 3.73
C ARG A 216 1.19 -7.95 3.77
N VAL A 217 0.90 -7.40 4.95
CA VAL A 217 -0.01 -6.25 5.09
C VAL A 217 0.54 -5.04 4.34
N LEU A 218 1.83 -4.72 4.49
CA LEU A 218 2.50 -3.62 3.79
C LEU A 218 2.43 -3.75 2.26
N ASN A 219 2.70 -4.95 1.75
CA ASN A 219 2.61 -5.24 0.32
C ASN A 219 1.16 -5.12 -0.19
N THR A 220 0.19 -5.59 0.59
CA THR A 220 -1.24 -5.49 0.24
C THR A 220 -1.70 -4.04 0.20
N ILE A 221 -1.32 -3.22 1.20
CA ILE A 221 -1.64 -1.79 1.23
C ILE A 221 -1.01 -1.07 0.04
N SER A 222 0.26 -1.37 -0.27
CA SER A 222 0.97 -0.73 -1.39
C SER A 222 0.32 -1.07 -2.73
N ASP A 223 -0.06 -2.33 -2.95
CA ASP A 223 -0.79 -2.76 -4.14
C ASP A 223 -2.14 -2.04 -4.25
N ASP A 224 -2.93 -2.02 -3.17
CA ASP A 224 -4.23 -1.34 -3.17
C ASP A 224 -4.12 0.18 -3.39
N MET A 225 -3.08 0.82 -2.86
CA MET A 225 -2.79 2.23 -3.13
C MET A 225 -2.53 2.49 -4.62
N THR A 226 -1.70 1.67 -5.27
CA THR A 226 -1.40 1.83 -6.70
C THR A 226 -2.63 1.54 -7.57
N ARG A 227 -3.38 0.49 -7.24
CA ARG A 227 -4.63 0.12 -7.92
C ARG A 227 -5.70 1.21 -7.77
N THR A 228 -5.90 1.71 -6.56
CA THR A 228 -6.88 2.77 -6.28
C THR A 228 -6.48 4.09 -6.96
N SER A 229 -5.20 4.44 -6.97
CA SER A 229 -4.70 5.66 -7.63
C SER A 229 -4.93 5.62 -9.16
N THR A 230 -4.58 4.51 -9.80
CA THR A 230 -4.79 4.32 -11.25
C THR A 230 -6.28 4.30 -11.61
N TYR A 231 -7.09 3.60 -10.81
CA TYR A 231 -8.56 3.60 -10.93
C TYR A 231 -9.14 5.02 -10.87
N LEU A 232 -8.83 5.79 -9.82
CA LEU A 232 -9.36 7.14 -9.62
C LEU A 232 -8.97 8.09 -10.76
N SER A 233 -7.75 8.01 -11.26
CA SER A 233 -7.31 8.82 -12.40
C SER A 233 -8.15 8.53 -13.65
N SER A 234 -8.35 7.25 -13.96
CA SER A 234 -9.14 6.83 -15.13
C SER A 234 -10.63 7.17 -15.01
N GLU A 235 -11.21 7.00 -13.82
CA GLU A 235 -12.65 7.24 -13.61
C GLU A 235 -12.98 8.73 -13.50
N ARG A 236 -12.07 9.57 -12.98
CA ARG A 236 -12.24 11.02 -13.04
C ARG A 236 -12.27 11.54 -14.47
N GLU A 237 -11.42 10.98 -15.34
CA GLU A 237 -11.46 11.32 -16.75
C GLU A 237 -12.75 10.85 -17.43
N ASN A 238 -13.19 9.63 -17.13
CA ASN A 238 -14.47 9.10 -17.61
C ASN A 238 -15.66 9.99 -17.17
N LEU A 239 -15.69 10.43 -15.91
CA LEU A 239 -16.72 11.34 -15.41
C LEU A 239 -16.71 12.70 -16.10
N ARG A 240 -15.54 13.27 -16.45
CA ARG A 240 -15.48 14.52 -17.22
C ARG A 240 -16.12 14.38 -18.59
N VAL A 241 -15.83 13.27 -19.29
CA VAL A 241 -16.44 12.97 -20.59
C VAL A 241 -17.95 12.76 -20.44
N LEU A 242 -18.37 12.02 -19.40
CA LEU A 242 -19.78 11.81 -19.08
C LEU A 242 -20.51 13.12 -18.73
N GLY A 243 -19.83 14.05 -18.06
CA GLY A 243 -20.36 15.38 -17.74
C GLY A 243 -20.67 16.20 -18.98
N LEU A 244 -19.79 16.18 -19.98
CA LEU A 244 -20.06 16.79 -21.28
C LEU A 244 -21.26 16.11 -21.98
N ALA A 245 -21.33 14.77 -21.91
CA ALA A 245 -22.44 13.99 -22.47
C ALA A 245 -23.79 14.36 -21.84
N VAL A 246 -23.82 14.52 -20.51
CA VAL A 246 -25.01 14.96 -19.77
C VAL A 246 -25.37 16.41 -20.09
N ALA A 247 -24.39 17.30 -20.21
CA ALA A 247 -24.63 18.69 -20.56
C ALA A 247 -25.29 18.82 -21.95
N ASN A 248 -24.84 18.03 -22.93
CA ASN A 248 -25.33 18.07 -24.29
C ASN A 248 -26.50 17.11 -24.56
N GLY A 249 -26.80 16.20 -23.63
CA GLY A 249 -27.94 15.28 -23.70
C GLY A 249 -27.73 14.07 -24.62
N GLU A 250 -26.52 13.86 -25.15
CA GLU A 250 -26.18 12.78 -26.10
C GLU A 250 -24.94 12.02 -25.67
N PHE A 251 -24.93 10.71 -25.95
CA PHE A 251 -23.80 9.83 -25.65
C PHE A 251 -22.65 9.94 -26.67
N TYR A 252 -21.48 10.42 -26.23
CA TYR A 252 -20.27 10.57 -27.07
C TYR A 252 -19.55 9.26 -27.45
N GLY A 253 -19.86 8.13 -26.81
CA GLY A 253 -19.17 6.85 -27.12
C GLY A 253 -19.57 6.21 -28.46
N ARG A 254 -20.64 6.66 -29.14
CA ARG A 254 -20.99 6.19 -30.50
C ARG A 254 -20.38 7.05 -31.61
N SER A 255 -20.06 8.33 -31.37
CA SER A 255 -19.50 9.24 -32.39
C SER A 255 -18.02 8.95 -32.66
N LEU A 256 -17.24 8.55 -31.65
CA LEU A 256 -15.84 8.17 -31.81
C LEU A 256 -15.68 6.83 -32.55
N ALA A 257 -16.49 5.83 -32.20
CA ALA A 257 -16.44 4.49 -32.81
C ALA A 257 -17.06 4.43 -34.22
N LYS A 258 -17.93 5.37 -34.60
CA LYS A 258 -18.48 5.50 -35.97
C LYS A 258 -17.73 6.52 -36.85
N ARG A 259 -16.64 7.13 -36.38
CA ARG A 259 -15.78 8.00 -37.20
C ARG A 259 -14.31 7.55 -37.38
N PRO A 260 -13.97 6.24 -37.50
CA PRO A 260 -12.61 5.89 -37.90
C PRO A 260 -12.28 6.13 -39.39
N PHE A 261 -13.25 6.50 -40.27
CA PHE A 261 -12.99 6.58 -41.72
C PHE A 261 -13.68 7.70 -42.53
N SER A 262 -14.17 8.79 -41.95
CA SER A 262 -14.67 9.93 -42.76
C SER A 262 -13.57 10.91 -43.21
N ALA A 263 -12.30 10.50 -43.15
CA ALA A 263 -11.15 11.19 -43.74
C ALA A 263 -10.48 10.38 -44.87
N ALA A 264 -11.14 9.34 -45.37
CA ALA A 264 -10.86 8.79 -46.69
C ALA A 264 -11.81 9.49 -47.67
N SER A 265 -11.28 10.38 -48.50
CA SER A 265 -11.97 10.94 -49.65
C SER A 265 -12.79 9.86 -50.35
N ALA A 266 -14.04 10.16 -50.67
CA ALA A 266 -14.75 9.44 -51.71
C ALA A 266 -13.97 9.66 -53.02
N TYR A 267 -13.07 8.74 -53.33
CA TYR A 267 -12.52 8.57 -54.67
C TYR A 267 -13.63 7.93 -55.49
N ASP A 268 -14.20 8.74 -56.37
CA ASP A 268 -15.11 8.35 -57.43
C ASP A 268 -14.52 7.15 -58.20
N ALA A 269 -15.20 6.01 -58.10
CA ALA A 269 -14.83 4.78 -58.79
C ALA A 269 -15.40 4.83 -60.22
N THR A 270 -14.82 5.68 -61.06
CA THR A 270 -14.84 5.47 -62.50
C THR A 270 -13.43 5.62 -63.04
N LEU A 271 -13.07 4.69 -63.94
CA LEU A 271 -11.88 4.62 -64.79
C LEU A 271 -10.83 3.55 -64.40
N VAL A 272 -10.89 2.50 -65.22
CA VAL A 272 -10.05 1.31 -65.42
C VAL A 272 -8.54 1.61 -65.49
N PRO A 273 -7.64 0.74 -65.00
CA PRO A 273 -6.20 0.92 -65.18
C PRO A 273 -5.76 0.33 -66.53
N SER A 274 -5.31 1.18 -67.45
CA SER A 274 -4.49 0.78 -68.60
C SER A 274 -3.02 1.04 -68.30
N ALA A 275 -2.22 -0.02 -68.41
CA ALA A 275 -0.77 -0.03 -68.20
C ALA A 275 -0.02 0.91 -69.16
N GLY A 276 0.91 1.70 -68.61
CA GLY A 276 1.88 2.54 -69.32
C GLY A 276 2.95 3.05 -68.35
N PRO A 277 4.20 3.27 -68.80
CA PRO A 277 5.41 2.99 -68.01
C PRO A 277 5.90 4.15 -67.14
N ALA A 278 6.73 3.75 -66.16
CA ALA A 278 7.31 4.54 -65.07
C ALA A 278 7.97 5.88 -65.47
N ALA A 279 7.60 6.94 -64.75
CA ALA A 279 8.44 8.04 -64.25
C ALA A 279 7.57 9.07 -63.49
N PRO A 280 8.14 9.91 -62.61
CA PRO A 280 9.04 9.63 -61.49
C PRO A 280 8.29 9.82 -60.16
N VAL A 281 8.87 9.28 -59.09
CA VAL A 281 8.47 9.56 -57.70
C VAL A 281 8.48 11.08 -57.50
N ALA A 282 7.30 11.67 -57.28
CA ALA A 282 7.19 13.06 -56.86
C ALA A 282 7.95 13.22 -55.53
N PRO A 283 8.76 14.28 -55.39
CA PRO A 283 9.66 14.44 -54.26
C PRO A 283 8.88 14.54 -52.96
N ALA A 284 9.45 13.95 -51.90
CA ALA A 284 9.02 14.20 -50.53
C ALA A 284 8.89 15.72 -50.34
N ALA A 285 7.67 16.18 -50.08
CA ALA A 285 7.42 17.58 -49.77
C ALA A 285 8.27 17.96 -48.54
N ASP A 286 9.01 19.06 -48.70
CA ASP A 286 9.89 19.65 -47.71
C ASP A 286 9.28 19.68 -46.30
N LEU A 287 9.98 19.01 -45.38
CA LEU A 287 9.68 18.91 -43.94
C LEU A 287 10.31 20.07 -43.14
N SER A 288 10.27 21.31 -43.68
CA SER A 288 10.85 22.49 -43.02
C SER A 288 9.79 23.48 -42.52
N GLY A 289 8.74 22.95 -41.89
CA GLY A 289 7.76 23.73 -41.15
C GLY A 289 7.18 22.91 -40.00
N PRO A 290 6.91 23.51 -38.83
CA PRO A 290 6.25 22.80 -37.74
C PRO A 290 4.93 22.22 -38.26
N ARG A 291 4.73 20.91 -38.10
CA ARG A 291 3.49 20.25 -38.54
C ARG A 291 2.36 20.70 -37.61
N PRO A 292 1.26 21.26 -38.12
CA PRO A 292 0.14 21.63 -37.25
C PRO A 292 -0.45 20.36 -36.64
N LEU A 293 -0.64 20.39 -35.31
CA LEU A 293 -1.32 19.36 -34.54
C LEU A 293 -2.79 19.24 -34.96
N ALA A 294 -3.44 20.39 -35.18
CA ALA A 294 -4.80 20.44 -35.69
C ALA A 294 -4.97 21.62 -36.67
N LYS A 295 -5.79 21.40 -37.70
CA LYS A 295 -6.15 22.40 -38.70
C LYS A 295 -7.67 22.54 -38.76
N ILE A 296 -8.18 23.69 -38.33
CA ILE A 296 -9.61 24.00 -38.28
C ILE A 296 -9.93 24.90 -39.46
N LYS A 297 -10.84 24.47 -40.33
CA LYS A 297 -11.31 25.27 -41.46
C LYS A 297 -12.67 25.88 -41.10
N PHE A 298 -12.79 27.20 -41.19
CA PHE A 298 -14.05 27.92 -40.99
C PHE A 298 -14.71 28.20 -42.33
N ASP A 299 -15.12 27.13 -43.03
CA ASP A 299 -15.81 27.19 -44.32
C ASP A 299 -17.34 27.35 -44.16
N ARG A 300 -17.89 27.03 -42.99
CA ARG A 300 -19.33 27.11 -42.65
C ARG A 300 -19.56 27.85 -41.33
N PRO A 301 -20.76 28.45 -41.10
CA PRO A 301 -21.16 28.86 -39.77
C PRO A 301 -21.26 27.62 -38.85
N ASP A 302 -20.86 27.76 -37.59
CA ASP A 302 -20.90 26.72 -36.55
C ASP A 302 -20.17 25.41 -36.90
N VAL A 303 -18.88 25.51 -37.21
CA VAL A 303 -18.00 24.35 -37.37
C VAL A 303 -17.83 23.63 -36.02
N ALA A 304 -18.18 22.35 -35.95
CA ALA A 304 -17.92 21.49 -34.79
C ALA A 304 -16.44 21.10 -34.73
N TYR A 305 -15.62 21.96 -34.12
CA TYR A 305 -14.17 21.79 -34.01
C TYR A 305 -13.73 21.35 -32.60
N GLU A 306 -14.63 21.36 -31.63
CA GLU A 306 -14.32 21.15 -30.21
C GLU A 306 -13.86 19.72 -29.93
N GLU A 307 -14.56 18.72 -30.47
CA GLU A 307 -14.25 17.30 -30.34
C GLU A 307 -12.86 16.93 -30.90
N PRO A 308 -12.51 17.24 -32.17
CA PRO A 308 -11.21 16.88 -32.72
C PRO A 308 -10.03 17.61 -32.07
N ILE A 309 -10.23 18.86 -31.61
CA ILE A 309 -9.19 19.60 -30.89
C ILE A 309 -8.91 18.97 -29.52
N TYR A 310 -9.96 18.59 -28.79
CA TYR A 310 -9.80 17.99 -27.47
C TYR A 310 -9.00 16.68 -27.53
N LEU A 311 -9.31 15.81 -28.50
CA LEU A 311 -8.56 14.57 -28.71
C LEU A 311 -7.09 14.84 -29.05
N ALA A 312 -6.83 15.77 -29.97
CA ALA A 312 -5.48 16.10 -30.39
C ALA A 312 -4.64 16.67 -29.24
N ILE A 313 -5.25 17.50 -28.38
CA ILE A 313 -4.60 18.06 -27.19
C ILE A 313 -4.37 17.00 -26.12
N ASN A 314 -5.36 16.16 -25.83
CA ASN A 314 -5.18 15.09 -24.86
C ASN A 314 -4.11 14.09 -25.30
N GLU A 315 -4.02 13.76 -26.59
CA GLU A 315 -2.95 12.93 -27.12
C GLU A 315 -1.59 13.63 -27.02
N ALA A 316 -1.52 14.93 -27.34
CA ALA A 316 -0.30 15.72 -27.21
C ALA A 316 0.17 15.83 -25.75
N LEU A 317 -0.72 16.12 -24.80
CA LEU A 317 -0.42 16.23 -23.37
C LEU A 317 -0.05 14.89 -22.73
N LYS A 318 -0.64 13.78 -23.20
CA LYS A 318 -0.23 12.42 -22.80
C LYS A 318 1.22 12.11 -23.20
N ARG A 319 1.66 12.62 -24.36
CA ARG A 319 3.04 12.42 -24.84
C ARG A 319 4.02 13.46 -24.28
N TYR A 320 3.57 14.68 -24.09
CA TYR A 320 4.36 15.83 -23.66
C TYR A 320 3.61 16.63 -22.59
N PRO A 321 3.82 16.33 -21.28
CA PRO A 321 3.09 16.96 -20.17
C PRO A 321 3.29 18.49 -20.07
N ASP A 322 4.45 18.98 -20.53
CA ASP A 322 4.83 20.40 -20.48
C ASP A 322 4.73 21.11 -21.84
N ALA A 323 4.03 20.51 -22.80
CA ALA A 323 3.82 21.11 -24.13
C ALA A 323 3.19 22.51 -24.04
N ARG A 324 3.75 23.44 -24.80
CA ARG A 324 3.14 24.75 -25.10
C ARG A 324 2.49 24.70 -26.47
N PHE A 325 1.48 25.52 -26.67
CA PHE A 325 0.71 25.53 -27.89
C PHE A 325 0.74 26.92 -28.54
N ASP A 326 0.88 26.96 -29.87
CA ASP A 326 0.77 28.20 -30.65
C ASP A 326 -0.48 28.09 -31.53
N LEU A 327 -1.38 29.05 -31.36
CA LEU A 327 -2.62 29.14 -32.10
C LEU A 327 -2.46 30.22 -33.18
N VAL A 328 -2.33 29.78 -34.43
CA VAL A 328 -2.14 30.67 -35.57
C VAL A 328 -3.46 30.86 -36.31
N ALA A 329 -3.96 32.10 -36.34
CA ALA A 329 -5.08 32.49 -37.18
C ALA A 329 -4.59 32.75 -38.61
N VAL A 330 -5.04 31.96 -39.57
CA VAL A 330 -4.63 32.06 -40.99
C VAL A 330 -5.75 32.68 -41.81
N THR A 331 -5.43 33.81 -42.46
CA THR A 331 -6.35 34.53 -43.35
C THR A 331 -5.94 34.37 -44.81
N PRO A 332 -6.90 34.19 -45.74
CA PRO A 332 -6.59 34.15 -47.17
C PRO A 332 -6.09 35.51 -47.65
N THR A 333 -5.08 35.52 -48.54
CA THR A 333 -4.60 36.75 -49.20
C THR A 333 -5.27 37.02 -50.56
N GLN A 334 -6.27 36.22 -50.94
CA GLN A 334 -6.98 36.37 -52.21
C GLN A 334 -8.21 37.29 -52.04
N GLY A 335 -8.32 38.34 -52.86
CA GLY A 335 -9.46 39.26 -52.87
C GLY A 335 -9.08 40.74 -52.88
N ASN A 336 -10.09 41.62 -52.85
CA ASN A 336 -9.89 43.07 -52.76
C ASN A 336 -9.42 43.49 -51.35
N ALA A 337 -8.70 44.59 -51.20
CA ALA A 337 -8.14 45.07 -49.93
C ALA A 337 -9.20 45.19 -48.81
N ALA A 338 -10.42 45.62 -49.16
CA ALA A 338 -11.55 45.68 -48.23
C ALA A 338 -12.03 44.29 -47.77
N GLN A 339 -12.02 43.29 -48.66
CA GLN A 339 -12.41 41.91 -48.33
C GLN A 339 -11.36 41.25 -47.43
N ILE A 340 -10.06 41.45 -47.72
CA ILE A 340 -8.96 40.96 -46.88
C ILE A 340 -9.06 41.52 -45.46
N ALA A 341 -9.41 42.81 -45.31
CA ALA A 341 -9.60 43.43 -44.00
C ALA A 341 -10.77 42.80 -43.20
N ILE A 342 -11.90 42.52 -43.87
CA ILE A 342 -13.06 41.87 -43.25
C ILE A 342 -12.73 40.44 -42.83
N GLU A 343 -12.12 39.65 -43.71
CA GLU A 343 -11.75 38.26 -43.43
C GLU A 343 -10.67 38.18 -42.33
N SER A 344 -9.74 39.14 -42.27
CA SER A 344 -8.78 39.23 -41.16
C SER A 344 -9.43 39.46 -39.79
N THR A 345 -10.51 40.25 -39.75
CA THR A 345 -11.27 40.50 -38.53
C THR A 345 -12.06 39.26 -38.13
N LYS A 346 -12.64 38.53 -39.10
CA LYS A 346 -13.34 37.26 -38.85
C LYS A 346 -12.40 36.16 -38.35
N ALA A 347 -11.24 35.98 -38.98
CA ALA A 347 -10.25 35.00 -38.54
C ALA A 347 -9.76 35.28 -37.11
N ARG A 348 -9.56 36.55 -36.74
CA ARG A 348 -9.24 36.95 -35.37
C ARG A 348 -10.33 36.53 -34.38
N ARG A 349 -11.60 36.85 -34.66
CA ARG A 349 -12.72 36.45 -33.79
C ARG A 349 -12.86 34.93 -33.67
N ASN A 350 -12.63 34.19 -34.75
CA ASN A 350 -12.67 32.73 -34.74
C ASN A 350 -11.54 32.15 -33.88
N ALA A 351 -10.33 32.69 -33.99
CA ALA A 351 -9.20 32.28 -33.16
C ALA A 351 -9.42 32.58 -31.67
N GLU A 352 -10.00 33.74 -31.33
CA GLU A 352 -10.40 34.07 -29.96
C GLU A 352 -11.49 33.13 -29.41
N LYS A 353 -12.45 32.72 -30.27
CA LYS A 353 -13.47 31.71 -29.91
C LYS A 353 -12.80 30.36 -29.59
N VAL A 354 -11.86 29.92 -30.43
CA VAL A 354 -11.11 28.68 -30.20
C VAL A 354 -10.27 28.78 -28.92
N LEU A 355 -9.58 29.89 -28.69
CA LEU A 355 -8.80 30.10 -27.46
C LEU A 355 -9.69 29.99 -26.22
N ARG A 356 -10.89 30.58 -26.23
CA ARG A 356 -11.85 30.44 -25.13
C ARG A 356 -12.30 28.99 -24.91
N THR A 357 -12.54 28.25 -26.00
CA THR A 357 -12.86 26.82 -25.86
C THR A 357 -11.69 26.06 -25.25
N LEU A 358 -10.45 26.34 -25.67
CA LEU A 358 -9.25 25.70 -25.11
C LEU A 358 -9.09 25.97 -23.61
N THR A 359 -9.33 27.21 -23.17
CA THR A 359 -9.26 27.55 -21.74
C THR A 359 -10.39 26.92 -20.93
N GLN A 360 -11.60 26.80 -21.50
CA GLN A 360 -12.71 26.08 -20.89
C GLN A 360 -12.45 24.57 -20.75
N MET A 361 -11.68 23.98 -21.68
CA MET A 361 -11.28 22.57 -21.61
C MET A 361 -10.12 22.32 -20.64
N GLY A 362 -9.65 23.34 -19.91
CA GLY A 362 -8.67 23.21 -18.83
C GLY A 362 -7.23 23.54 -19.23
N LEU A 363 -6.99 24.07 -20.44
CA LEU A 363 -5.65 24.52 -20.84
C LEU A 363 -5.40 25.94 -20.29
N PRO A 364 -4.37 26.17 -19.45
CA PRO A 364 -4.10 27.51 -18.91
C PRO A 364 -3.68 28.47 -20.03
N HIS A 365 -4.13 29.72 -19.96
CA HIS A 365 -3.86 30.75 -20.98
C HIS A 365 -2.36 30.96 -21.23
N GLU A 366 -1.54 30.82 -20.19
CA GLU A 366 -0.07 30.95 -20.25
C GLU A 366 0.62 29.88 -21.12
N ARG A 367 -0.07 28.77 -21.42
CA ARG A 367 0.45 27.72 -22.30
C ARG A 367 0.01 27.91 -23.76
N ILE A 368 -0.73 28.97 -24.09
CA ILE A 368 -1.25 29.25 -25.42
C ILE A 368 -0.73 30.61 -25.90
N ASP A 369 0.12 30.58 -26.93
CA ASP A 369 0.48 31.78 -27.68
C ASP A 369 -0.54 31.98 -28.81
N LEU A 370 -1.01 33.22 -29.04
CA LEU A 370 -1.91 33.55 -30.13
C LEU A 370 -1.17 34.39 -31.18
N SER A 371 -1.14 33.92 -32.42
CA SER A 371 -0.44 34.58 -33.52
C SER A 371 -1.33 34.69 -34.76
N TYR A 372 -0.99 35.63 -35.66
CA TYR A 372 -1.78 35.94 -36.84
C TYR A 372 -0.89 35.85 -38.08
N ASN A 373 -1.34 35.12 -39.10
CA ASN A 373 -0.60 34.94 -40.32
C ASN A 373 -1.51 35.08 -41.56
N LYS A 374 -0.93 35.62 -42.64
CA LYS A 374 -1.59 35.75 -43.94
C LYS A 374 -1.01 34.70 -44.88
N SER A 375 -1.84 33.83 -45.44
CA SER A 375 -1.38 32.77 -46.35
C SER A 375 -2.02 32.88 -47.72
N ALA A 376 -1.19 32.76 -48.76
CA ALA A 376 -1.64 32.68 -50.15
C ALA A 376 -2.19 31.30 -50.53
N GLN A 377 -1.93 30.28 -49.70
CA GLN A 377 -2.38 28.90 -49.90
C GLN A 377 -3.74 28.61 -49.22
N ALA A 378 -4.19 29.49 -48.31
CA ALA A 378 -5.49 29.35 -47.67
C ALA A 378 -6.59 29.94 -48.56
N VAL A 379 -7.63 29.14 -48.81
CA VAL A 379 -8.83 29.57 -49.58
C VAL A 379 -9.91 30.11 -48.64
N THR A 380 -9.93 29.66 -47.39
CA THR A 380 -10.88 30.05 -46.34
C THR A 380 -10.13 30.51 -45.08
N ASN A 381 -10.82 31.12 -44.11
CA ASN A 381 -10.23 31.37 -42.80
C ASN A 381 -9.97 30.05 -42.08
N GLU A 382 -8.77 29.89 -41.55
CA GLU A 382 -8.35 28.67 -40.86
C GLU A 382 -7.68 29.03 -39.55
N VAL A 383 -7.76 28.13 -38.57
CA VAL A 383 -7.00 28.23 -37.31
C VAL A 383 -6.16 26.97 -37.19
N HIS A 384 -4.86 27.15 -37.05
CA HIS A 384 -3.88 26.07 -36.96
C HIS A 384 -3.33 26.04 -35.54
N LEU A 385 -3.28 24.86 -34.94
CA LEU A 385 -2.73 24.62 -33.62
C LEU A 385 -1.38 23.92 -33.77
N PHE A 386 -0.33 24.47 -33.20
CA PHE A 386 1.00 23.89 -33.18
C PHE A 386 1.42 23.53 -31.76
N VAL A 387 2.27 22.52 -31.62
CA VAL A 387 2.94 22.18 -30.35
C VAL A 387 4.36 22.72 -30.42
N LYS A 388 4.83 23.29 -29.32
CA LYS A 388 6.14 23.91 -29.18
C LYS A 388 7.04 23.12 -28.25
#